data_AF-A0A970AXN6-F1
#
_entry.id   AF-A0A970AXN6-F1
#
_cell.length_a   1.000
_cell.length_b   1.000
_cell.length_c   1.000
_cell.angle_alpha   90.00
_cell.angle_beta   90.00
_cell.angle_gamma   90.00
#
_symmetry.space_group_name_H-M   'P 1'
#
loop_
_entity.id
_entity.type
_entity.pdbx_description
1 polymer ?
#
loop_
_entity_poly.entity_id
_entity_poly.type
_entity_poly.pdbx_seq_one_letter_code
_entity_poly.pdbx_strand_id
1 'polypeptide(L)'
;MKFFLIILLLLCAPLKAEEGFKNIQIGRGDAYLPTYVMENPKATATIILLPGGDSGTLIDTNGKPTSPNFLVRSREFFFKENFNVLIVFRASDMNKLEYEYRVSKEHMAEAREINNYLTSSPVKKFIMVEGGSNPTGDYCQALHWHGFINYEQETTKMITDWIKKPQI
;
A
#
# COMPACT_ATOMS: atom_id res chain seq x y z
N MET A 1 -44.54 20.41 -38.47
CA MET A 1 -43.13 20.35 -38.00
C MET A 1 -43.03 19.22 -36.98
N LYS A 2 -42.28 18.14 -37.27
CA LYS A 2 -42.05 17.05 -36.32
C LYS A 2 -40.81 17.40 -35.49
N PHE A 3 -40.99 17.70 -34.21
CA PHE A 3 -39.88 17.86 -33.27
C PHE A 3 -39.35 16.47 -32.88
N PHE A 4 -38.09 16.20 -33.19
CA PHE A 4 -37.38 15.01 -32.72
C PHE A 4 -36.68 15.37 -31.41
N LEU A 5 -37.18 14.85 -30.29
CA LEU A 5 -36.54 14.98 -28.98
C LEU A 5 -35.50 13.86 -28.85
N ILE A 6 -34.22 14.20 -28.98
CA ILE A 6 -33.12 13.28 -28.66
C ILE A 6 -32.92 13.35 -27.14
N ILE A 7 -33.46 12.37 -26.42
CA ILE A 7 -33.13 12.14 -25.01
C ILE A 7 -31.76 11.48 -24.98
N LEU A 8 -30.71 12.27 -24.68
CA LEU A 8 -29.39 11.76 -24.36
C LEU A 8 -29.45 11.14 -22.96
N LEU A 9 -29.85 9.87 -22.88
CA LEU A 9 -29.69 9.05 -21.67
C LEU A 9 -28.19 8.85 -21.45
N LEU A 10 -27.57 9.76 -20.69
CA LEU A 10 -26.28 9.55 -20.05
C LEU A 10 -26.46 8.38 -19.07
N LEU A 11 -26.27 7.16 -19.57
CA LEU A 11 -26.01 5.99 -18.75
C LEU A 11 -24.67 6.25 -18.05
N CYS A 12 -24.71 6.97 -16.91
CA CYS A 12 -23.67 6.86 -15.90
C CYS A 12 -23.69 5.41 -15.43
N ALA A 13 -22.93 4.54 -16.09
CA ALA A 13 -22.60 3.25 -15.51
C ALA A 13 -22.03 3.54 -14.12
N PRO A 14 -22.58 2.96 -13.04
CA PRO A 14 -21.99 3.13 -11.73
C PRO A 14 -20.53 2.69 -11.85
N LEU A 15 -19.60 3.60 -11.55
CA LEU A 15 -18.19 3.29 -11.42
C LEU A 15 -18.12 2.20 -10.34
N LYS A 16 -18.01 0.94 -10.74
CA LYS A 16 -17.98 -0.16 -9.79
C LYS A 16 -16.68 -0.03 -9.03
N ALA A 17 -16.81 0.29 -7.74
CA ALA A 17 -15.77 0.08 -6.74
C ALA A 17 -15.25 -1.35 -6.90
N GLU A 18 -14.00 -1.51 -7.33
CA GLU A 18 -13.37 -2.82 -7.45
C GLU A 18 -12.86 -3.25 -6.07
N GLU A 19 -13.25 -4.45 -5.63
CA GLU A 19 -12.71 -5.08 -4.41
C GLU A 19 -12.21 -6.49 -4.76
N GLY A 20 -10.96 -6.80 -4.43
CA GLY A 20 -10.38 -8.12 -4.68
C GLY A 20 -8.86 -8.13 -4.76
N PHE A 21 -8.30 -9.31 -5.02
CA PHE A 21 -6.86 -9.47 -5.24
C PHE A 21 -6.44 -9.04 -6.64
N LYS A 22 -5.37 -8.24 -6.69
CA LYS A 22 -4.59 -7.90 -7.89
C LYS A 22 -3.16 -8.41 -7.69
N ASN A 23 -2.54 -8.87 -8.78
CA ASN A 23 -1.14 -9.30 -8.78
C ASN A 23 -0.28 -8.18 -9.36
N ILE A 24 0.51 -7.54 -8.49
CA ILE A 24 1.46 -6.49 -8.88
C ILE A 24 2.74 -7.16 -9.38
N GLN A 25 3.05 -7.02 -10.66
CA GLN A 25 4.28 -7.59 -11.23
C GLN A 25 5.50 -6.83 -10.71
N ILE A 26 6.57 -7.56 -10.38
CA ILE A 26 7.76 -6.98 -9.76
C ILE A 26 9.06 -7.18 -10.56
N GLY A 27 8.95 -7.61 -11.82
CA GLY A 27 10.10 -7.73 -12.72
C GLY A 27 11.08 -8.87 -12.37
N ARG A 28 10.75 -9.73 -11.40
CA ARG A 28 11.52 -10.94 -11.05
C ARG A 28 10.85 -12.19 -11.64
N GLY A 29 10.98 -12.37 -12.95
CA GLY A 29 10.31 -13.48 -13.66
C GLY A 29 8.78 -13.40 -13.50
N ASP A 30 8.15 -14.52 -13.14
CA ASP A 30 6.69 -14.61 -12.90
C ASP A 30 6.28 -14.19 -11.47
N ALA A 31 7.22 -13.72 -10.66
CA ALA A 31 6.94 -13.30 -9.29
C ALA A 31 6.10 -12.02 -9.27
N TYR A 32 5.18 -11.95 -8.31
CA TYR A 32 4.28 -10.84 -8.10
C TYR A 32 4.04 -10.57 -6.62
N LEU A 33 3.63 -9.35 -6.28
CA LEU A 33 3.10 -9.00 -4.97
C LEU A 33 1.58 -9.23 -4.99
N PRO A 34 1.06 -10.23 -4.24
CA PRO A 34 -0.37 -10.35 -4.05
C PRO A 34 -0.87 -9.12 -3.29
N THR A 35 -1.81 -8.39 -3.87
CA THR A 35 -2.29 -7.14 -3.31
C THR A 35 -3.80 -7.16 -3.23
N TYR A 36 -4.35 -7.05 -2.01
CA TYR A 36 -5.80 -6.89 -1.85
C TYR A 36 -6.16 -5.41 -2.01
N VAL A 37 -7.11 -5.12 -2.90
CA VAL A 37 -7.51 -3.76 -3.26
C VAL A 37 -8.96 -3.54 -2.86
N MET A 38 -9.24 -2.40 -2.25
CA MET A 38 -10.58 -1.88 -1.99
C MET A 38 -10.63 -0.46 -2.58
N GLU A 39 -11.19 -0.32 -3.78
CA GLU A 39 -11.36 0.99 -4.42
C GLU A 39 -12.61 1.68 -3.87
N ASN A 40 -12.47 2.95 -3.47
CA ASN A 40 -13.59 3.75 -2.99
C ASN A 40 -13.90 4.84 -4.04
N PRO A 41 -15.12 4.90 -4.62
CA PRO A 41 -15.49 5.92 -5.60
C PRO A 41 -15.44 7.36 -5.05
N LYS A 42 -15.40 7.52 -3.72
CA LYS A 42 -15.26 8.79 -3.01
C LYS A 42 -13.85 8.99 -2.43
N ALA A 43 -12.87 8.18 -2.85
CA ALA A 43 -11.54 8.20 -2.28
C ALA A 43 -10.92 9.59 -2.28
N THR A 44 -10.54 10.06 -1.09
CA THR A 44 -9.80 11.32 -0.88
C THR A 44 -8.29 11.09 -0.86
N ALA A 45 -7.87 9.86 -0.57
CA ALA A 45 -6.49 9.41 -0.58
C ALA A 45 -6.43 7.89 -0.81
N THR A 46 -5.22 7.37 -1.03
CA THR A 46 -4.94 5.95 -1.05
C THR A 46 -4.03 5.59 0.11
N ILE A 47 -4.40 4.56 0.88
CA ILE A 47 -3.55 3.99 1.92
C ILE A 47 -2.99 2.65 1.46
N ILE A 48 -1.68 2.48 1.59
CA ILE A 48 -0.99 1.22 1.35
C ILE A 48 -0.59 0.64 2.69
N LEU A 49 -1.07 -0.56 2.98
CA LEU A 49 -0.84 -1.30 4.19
C LEU A 49 0.18 -2.41 3.89
N LEU A 50 1.31 -2.38 4.61
CA LEU A 50 2.39 -3.35 4.51
C LEU A 50 2.41 -4.23 5.77
N PRO A 51 1.56 -5.27 5.87
CA PRO A 51 1.58 -6.19 6.99
C PRO A 51 2.92 -6.94 7.03
N GLY A 52 3.80 -6.57 7.95
CA GLY A 52 5.11 -7.21 8.13
C GLY A 52 5.01 -8.70 8.50
N GLY A 53 6.13 -9.43 8.38
CA GLY A 53 6.23 -10.82 8.79
C GLY A 53 5.49 -11.83 7.90
N ASP A 54 5.17 -13.00 8.46
CA ASP A 54 4.45 -14.09 7.79
C ASP A 54 2.93 -13.87 7.75
N SER A 55 2.51 -12.60 7.73
CA SER A 55 1.11 -12.21 7.89
C SER A 55 0.18 -12.79 6.81
N GLY A 56 0.73 -13.40 5.76
CA GLY A 56 0.09 -14.39 4.89
C GLY A 56 -1.12 -13.88 4.08
N THR A 57 -1.44 -14.58 3.00
CA THR A 57 -2.63 -14.30 2.17
C THR A 57 -3.77 -15.25 2.53
N LEU A 58 -3.97 -15.56 3.81
CA LEU A 58 -5.11 -16.37 4.22
C LEU A 58 -6.39 -15.63 3.79
N ILE A 59 -7.26 -16.32 3.04
CA ILE A 59 -8.51 -15.77 2.51
C ILE A 59 -9.72 -16.55 3.03
N ASP A 60 -10.86 -15.89 3.17
CA ASP A 60 -12.14 -16.54 3.43
C ASP A 60 -12.79 -17.07 2.12
N THR A 61 -13.97 -17.66 2.25
CA THR A 61 -14.76 -18.16 1.12
C THR A 61 -15.21 -17.07 0.14
N ASN A 62 -15.11 -15.80 0.53
CA ASN A 62 -15.43 -14.64 -0.30
C ASN A 62 -14.17 -14.00 -0.92
N GLY A 63 -13.00 -14.61 -0.74
CA GLY A 63 -11.73 -14.09 -1.26
C GLY A 63 -11.15 -12.92 -0.46
N LYS A 64 -11.64 -12.66 0.76
CA LYS A 64 -11.16 -11.55 1.61
C LYS A 64 -10.04 -11.99 2.53
N PRO A 65 -9.01 -11.17 2.78
CA PRO A 65 -7.95 -11.49 3.74
C PRO A 65 -8.47 -11.71 5.17
N THR A 66 -8.03 -12.78 5.80
CA THR A 66 -8.43 -13.21 7.16
C THR A 66 -7.31 -13.15 8.20
N SER A 67 -6.12 -12.70 7.80
CA SER A 67 -4.98 -12.57 8.70
C SER A 67 -5.34 -11.79 9.98
N PRO A 68 -4.97 -12.27 11.18
CA PRO A 68 -5.19 -11.54 12.42
C PRO A 68 -4.27 -10.32 12.55
N ASN A 69 -3.35 -10.08 11.60
CA ASN A 69 -2.51 -8.89 11.57
C ASN A 69 -3.36 -7.61 11.69
N PHE A 70 -2.91 -6.65 12.51
CA PHE A 70 -3.64 -5.42 12.77
C PHE A 70 -3.97 -4.64 11.49
N LEU A 71 -3.02 -4.51 10.56
CA LEU A 71 -3.24 -3.77 9.32
C LEU A 71 -4.28 -4.48 8.43
N VAL A 72 -4.24 -5.82 8.40
CA VAL A 72 -5.20 -6.61 7.61
C VAL A 72 -6.61 -6.54 8.19
N ARG A 73 -6.78 -6.72 9.50
CA ARG A 73 -8.11 -6.73 10.15
C ARG A 73 -8.74 -5.34 10.27
N SER A 74 -7.93 -4.28 10.26
CA SER A 74 -8.38 -2.89 10.39
C SER A 74 -8.70 -2.21 9.04
N ARG A 75 -8.52 -2.89 7.90
CA ARG A 75 -8.72 -2.34 6.55
C ARG A 75 -10.07 -1.64 6.34
N GLU A 76 -11.14 -2.19 6.91
CA GLU A 76 -12.50 -1.67 6.78
C GLU A 76 -12.66 -0.30 7.46
N PHE A 77 -11.88 -0.01 8.51
CA PHE A 77 -11.90 1.30 9.14
C PHE A 77 -11.33 2.36 8.21
N PHE A 78 -10.24 2.08 7.51
CA PHE A 78 -9.68 3.00 6.51
C PHE A 78 -10.62 3.20 5.31
N PHE A 79 -11.24 2.13 4.83
CA PHE A 79 -12.19 2.22 3.72
C PHE A 79 -13.40 3.11 4.05
N LYS A 80 -13.90 3.04 5.31
CA LYS A 80 -15.00 3.89 5.82
C LYS A 80 -14.65 5.38 5.87
N GLU A 81 -13.37 5.73 6.02
CA GLU A 81 -12.88 7.12 5.97
C GLU A 81 -12.70 7.66 4.54
N ASN A 82 -13.28 7.00 3.53
CA ASN A 82 -13.16 7.36 2.12
C ASN A 82 -11.72 7.31 1.62
N PHE A 83 -11.02 6.22 1.90
CA PHE A 83 -9.73 5.90 1.27
C PHE A 83 -9.85 4.71 0.32
N ASN A 84 -9.05 4.73 -0.76
CA ASN A 84 -8.67 3.48 -1.40
C ASN A 84 -7.75 2.73 -0.44
N VAL A 85 -7.94 1.42 -0.28
CA VAL A 85 -7.10 0.60 0.61
C VAL A 85 -6.41 -0.48 -0.20
N LEU A 86 -5.08 -0.50 -0.16
CA LEU A 86 -4.26 -1.56 -0.70
C LEU A 86 -3.57 -2.30 0.45
N ILE A 87 -3.63 -3.62 0.48
CA ILE A 87 -2.83 -4.45 1.39
C ILE A 87 -1.87 -5.25 0.53
N VAL A 88 -0.57 -4.99 0.67
CA VAL A 88 0.47 -5.64 -0.12
C VAL A 88 1.09 -6.75 0.70
N PHE A 89 0.97 -7.98 0.22
CA PHE A 89 1.53 -9.17 0.86
C PHE A 89 2.92 -9.48 0.30
N ARG A 90 3.61 -10.41 0.98
CA ARG A 90 4.90 -10.94 0.55
C ARG A 90 4.84 -11.48 -0.88
N ALA A 91 5.92 -11.29 -1.64
CA ALA A 91 6.07 -11.79 -3.01
C ALA A 91 5.75 -13.30 -3.13
N SER A 92 5.13 -13.68 -4.25
CA SER A 92 4.55 -15.01 -4.50
C SER A 92 5.57 -16.15 -4.52
N ASP A 93 6.82 -15.85 -4.87
CA ASP A 93 7.94 -16.80 -4.97
C ASP A 93 8.70 -16.99 -3.64
N MET A 94 8.22 -16.37 -2.57
CA MET A 94 8.82 -16.49 -1.26
C MET A 94 7.98 -17.38 -0.34
N ASN A 95 8.62 -17.98 0.67
CA ASN A 95 7.92 -18.67 1.76
C ASN A 95 7.85 -17.81 3.02
N LYS A 96 8.89 -17.01 3.24
CA LYS A 96 9.07 -16.13 4.40
C LYS A 96 9.65 -14.81 3.95
N LEU A 97 9.32 -13.73 4.67
CA LEU A 97 9.92 -12.43 4.43
C LEU A 97 11.15 -12.32 5.34
N GLU A 98 12.28 -12.91 4.96
CA GLU A 98 13.49 -12.92 5.80
C GLU A 98 14.10 -11.53 5.96
N TYR A 99 14.81 -11.29 7.06
CA TYR A 99 15.39 -9.97 7.37
C TYR A 99 16.32 -9.48 6.25
N GLU A 100 17.23 -10.32 5.77
CA GLU A 100 18.19 -9.98 4.71
C GLU A 100 17.48 -9.48 3.45
N TYR A 101 16.36 -10.10 3.09
CA TYR A 101 15.56 -9.65 1.97
C TYR A 101 14.82 -8.35 2.26
N ARG A 102 14.27 -8.17 3.47
CA ARG A 102 13.57 -6.93 3.85
C ARG A 102 14.44 -5.68 3.71
N VAL A 103 15.74 -5.82 3.94
CA VAL A 103 16.71 -4.71 3.84
C VAL A 103 17.45 -4.66 2.50
N SER A 104 17.11 -5.56 1.57
CA SER A 104 17.75 -5.67 0.26
C SER A 104 17.29 -4.56 -0.70
N LYS A 105 18.15 -4.19 -1.65
CA LYS A 105 17.82 -3.20 -2.69
C LYS A 105 16.73 -3.73 -3.62
N GLU A 106 16.67 -5.04 -3.77
CA GLU A 106 15.70 -5.79 -4.55
C GLU A 106 14.30 -5.55 -3.97
N HIS A 107 14.08 -5.85 -2.70
CA HIS A 107 12.78 -5.63 -2.07
C HIS A 107 12.35 -4.15 -2.12
N MET A 108 13.30 -3.23 -2.00
CA MET A 108 13.04 -1.80 -2.13
C MET A 108 12.61 -1.38 -3.55
N ALA A 109 13.20 -1.98 -4.58
CA ALA A 109 12.81 -1.72 -5.97
C ALA A 109 11.39 -2.25 -6.25
N GLU A 110 11.05 -3.42 -5.72
CA GLU A 110 9.72 -4.01 -5.85
C GLU A 110 8.64 -3.18 -5.17
N ALA A 111 8.94 -2.64 -3.98
CA ALA A 111 8.03 -1.75 -3.27
C ALA A 111 7.75 -0.45 -4.05
N ARG A 112 8.69 0.00 -4.90
CA ARG A 112 8.46 1.14 -5.80
C ARG A 112 7.44 0.83 -6.88
N GLU A 113 7.33 -0.42 -7.35
CA GLU A 113 6.36 -0.80 -8.39
C GLU A 113 4.91 -0.57 -7.95
N ILE A 114 4.65 -0.58 -6.63
CA ILE A 114 3.33 -0.25 -6.09
C ILE A 114 2.87 1.16 -6.53
N ASN A 115 3.78 2.13 -6.68
CA ASN A 115 3.41 3.48 -7.13
C ASN A 115 2.81 3.50 -8.55
N ASN A 116 3.24 2.58 -9.42
CA ASN A 116 2.73 2.48 -10.79
C ASN A 116 1.25 2.06 -10.79
N TYR A 117 0.81 1.30 -9.77
CA TYR A 117 -0.58 0.88 -9.60
C TYR A 117 -1.50 1.98 -9.04
N LEU A 118 -0.96 3.04 -8.45
CA LEU A 118 -1.76 4.11 -7.84
C LEU A 118 -2.38 5.08 -8.88
N THR A 119 -2.80 4.64 -10.06
CA THR A 119 -3.11 5.48 -11.24
C THR A 119 -4.03 6.67 -10.98
N SER A 120 -4.95 6.57 -10.01
CA SER A 120 -5.90 7.63 -9.64
C SER A 120 -5.35 8.67 -8.66
N SER A 121 -4.11 8.53 -8.17
CA SER A 121 -3.49 9.49 -7.26
C SER A 121 -2.67 10.51 -8.07
N PRO A 122 -3.09 11.78 -8.17
CA PRO A 122 -2.42 12.78 -9.02
C PRO A 122 -1.05 13.19 -8.49
N VAL A 123 -0.78 12.95 -7.19
CA VAL A 123 0.48 13.29 -6.52
C VAL A 123 0.93 12.08 -5.69
N LYS A 124 2.12 11.55 -5.99
CA LYS A 124 2.67 10.36 -5.34
C LYS A 124 4.16 10.56 -5.10
N LYS A 125 4.65 10.15 -3.94
CA LYS A 125 6.09 10.08 -3.68
C LYS A 125 6.40 8.85 -2.87
N PHE A 126 7.27 8.00 -3.40
CA PHE A 126 7.86 6.92 -2.63
C PHE A 126 9.17 7.42 -2.05
N ILE A 127 9.20 7.64 -0.72
CA ILE A 127 10.38 8.08 -0.01
C ILE A 127 10.96 6.87 0.70
N MET A 128 12.17 6.49 0.33
CA MET A 128 12.95 5.52 1.09
C MET A 128 13.80 6.28 2.09
N VAL A 129 13.75 5.85 3.35
CA VAL A 129 14.54 6.41 4.43
C VAL A 129 15.51 5.32 4.87
N GLU A 130 16.78 5.51 4.56
CA GLU A 130 17.88 4.66 5.00
C GLU A 130 18.82 5.52 5.83
N GLY A 131 19.09 5.10 7.06
CA GLY A 131 19.89 5.87 8.01
C GLY A 131 19.64 5.45 9.45
N GLY A 132 20.27 6.19 10.35
CA GLY A 132 20.27 5.91 11.78
C GLY A 132 21.52 5.19 12.25
N SER A 133 21.59 5.04 13.57
CA SER A 133 22.74 4.47 14.27
C SER A 133 22.51 3.02 14.66
N ASN A 134 23.58 2.34 15.08
CA ASN A 134 23.47 0.99 15.63
C ASN A 134 22.48 0.94 16.81
N PRO A 135 21.69 -0.14 16.93
CA PRO A 135 20.73 -0.32 18.01
C PRO A 135 21.40 -0.26 19.39
N THR A 136 20.68 0.28 20.35
CA THR A 136 21.05 0.28 21.77
C THR A 136 19.88 -0.23 22.62
N GLY A 137 20.19 -0.90 23.73
CA GLY A 137 19.18 -1.49 24.63
C GLY A 137 18.66 -2.86 24.18
N ASP A 138 17.61 -3.34 24.85
CA ASP A 138 17.10 -4.70 24.68
C ASP A 138 16.35 -4.91 23.36
N TYR A 139 16.29 -6.17 22.92
CA TYR A 139 15.48 -6.58 21.77
C TYR A 139 14.04 -6.09 21.91
N CYS A 140 13.51 -5.53 20.82
CA CYS A 140 12.16 -4.97 20.70
C CYS A 140 11.89 -3.67 21.50
N GLN A 141 12.89 -3.06 22.12
CA GLN A 141 12.75 -1.73 22.73
C GLN A 141 12.88 -0.61 21.70
N ALA A 142 12.48 0.61 22.09
CA ALA A 142 12.36 1.77 21.19
C ALA A 142 13.66 2.15 20.46
N LEU A 143 14.82 1.91 21.07
CA LEU A 143 16.14 2.19 20.49
C LEU A 143 16.80 0.96 19.86
N HIS A 144 16.05 -0.09 19.55
CA HIS A 144 16.53 -1.23 18.77
C HIS A 144 16.28 -1.02 17.26
N TRP A 145 16.40 -2.06 16.44
CA TRP A 145 16.30 -2.05 14.95
C TRP A 145 15.10 -1.32 14.32
N HIS A 146 14.06 -0.93 15.08
CA HIS A 146 12.89 -0.21 14.58
C HIS A 146 12.88 1.29 14.95
N GLY A 147 13.96 1.82 15.53
CA GLY A 147 13.99 3.14 16.15
C GLY A 147 14.43 4.32 15.28
N PHE A 148 15.03 4.11 14.09
CA PHE A 148 15.65 5.20 13.29
C PHE A 148 16.57 6.11 14.11
N ILE A 149 17.38 5.50 14.97
CA ILE A 149 18.12 6.17 16.05
C ILE A 149 19.03 7.27 15.50
N ASN A 150 18.89 8.49 15.99
CA ASN A 150 19.60 9.69 15.51
C ASN A 150 19.27 10.10 14.06
N TYR A 151 18.22 9.56 13.45
CA TYR A 151 17.73 9.91 12.12
C TYR A 151 16.30 10.47 12.14
N GLU A 152 15.74 10.66 13.33
CA GLU A 152 14.36 11.07 13.56
C GLU A 152 14.09 12.47 13.00
N GLN A 153 15.03 13.41 13.17
CA GLN A 153 14.89 14.78 12.66
C GLN A 153 14.82 14.80 11.14
N GLU A 154 15.70 14.07 10.46
CA GLU A 154 15.73 14.01 9.01
C GLU A 154 14.47 13.32 8.47
N THR A 155 14.13 12.17 9.05
CA THR A 155 12.91 11.41 8.71
C THR A 155 11.65 12.27 8.89
N THR A 156 11.51 12.95 10.03
CA THR A 156 10.38 13.83 10.33
C THR A 156 10.33 15.02 9.36
N LYS A 157 11.49 15.56 8.98
CA LYS A 157 11.57 16.64 7.99
C LYS A 157 11.09 16.17 6.62
N MET A 158 11.52 15.01 6.14
CA MET A 158 11.06 14.45 4.86
C MET A 158 9.54 14.28 4.82
N ILE A 159 8.95 13.75 5.91
CA ILE A 159 7.49 13.55 6.03
C ILE A 159 6.75 14.88 6.07
N THR A 160 7.19 15.82 6.91
CA THR A 160 6.50 17.11 7.10
C THR A 160 6.60 18.02 5.88
N ASP A 161 7.74 18.01 5.18
CA ASP A 161 7.90 18.76 3.92
C ASP A 161 6.95 18.21 2.85
N TRP A 162 6.80 16.88 2.76
CA TRP A 162 5.86 16.25 1.83
C TRP A 162 4.40 16.62 2.15
N ILE A 163 3.98 16.53 3.42
CA ILE A 163 2.61 16.88 3.83
C ILE A 163 2.29 18.35 3.54
N LYS A 164 3.23 19.26 3.84
CA LYS A 164 3.02 20.70 3.67
C LYS A 164 3.00 21.14 2.20
N LYS A 165 3.82 20.50 1.36
CA LYS A 165 4.00 20.87 -0.05
C LYS A 165 4.22 19.62 -0.91
N PRO A 166 3.17 18.81 -1.12
CA PRO A 166 3.28 17.63 -1.98
C PRO A 166 3.62 18.10 -3.40
N GLN A 167 4.78 17.71 -3.91
CA GLN A 167 5.26 18.06 -5.24
C GLN A 167 4.76 17.01 -6.25
N ILE A 168 4.31 17.47 -7.41
CA ILE A 168 3.97 16.65 -8.59
C ILE A 168 5.26 16.14 -9.23
#